data_AF-A0A383ZGB8-F1
#
_entry.id   AF-A0A383ZGB8-F1
#
_cell.length_a   1.000
_cell.length_b   1.000
_cell.length_c   1.000
_cell.angle_alpha   90.00
_cell.angle_beta   90.00
_cell.angle_gamma   90.00
#
_symmetry.space_group_name_H-M   'P 1'
#
loop_
_entity.id
_entity.type
_entity.pdbx_description
1 polymer ?
#
loop_
_entity_poly.entity_id
_entity_poly.type
_entity_poly.pdbx_seq_one_letter_code
_entity_poly.pdbx_strand_id
1 'polypeptide(L)'
;MHLQCAKACFETSPHGVTHRIPTATPRSGCCRFHPCFTHDLARATHWILPGLYIGNFKDARDAEQLSKNKVTHILSVHDSARPTLEGVKYLCIPAADSPSQNLTRHFKESIQFIHECRLRGEGCLVHCLAGVSRSVTLVVAYIMTVTDFGWEDALRTVRAGRSCANPNLGFQRQLQEFEERQVRQFRQWLKEEYGESPLRDAEEARGILGKYKEQGRAEPPPGAGRWGGLPASPPPAYGSCTTET
;
A
#
# COMPACT_ATOMS: atom_id res chain seq x y z
N MET A 1 13.28 12.61 -13.64
CA MET A 1 14.28 11.56 -13.31
C MET A 1 13.74 10.56 -12.27
N HIS A 2 12.50 10.06 -12.45
CA HIS A 2 11.81 9.20 -11.46
C HIS A 2 11.12 7.97 -12.08
N LEU A 3 11.57 7.50 -13.25
CA LEU A 3 10.92 6.40 -13.99
C LEU A 3 11.84 5.23 -14.38
N GLN A 4 13.00 5.05 -13.73
CA GLN A 4 13.97 4.00 -14.10
C GLN A 4 14.19 2.89 -13.06
N CYS A 5 13.65 2.97 -11.84
CA CYS A 5 13.89 1.92 -10.83
C CYS A 5 13.11 0.61 -11.03
N ALA A 6 12.14 0.55 -11.95
CA ALA A 6 11.36 -0.67 -12.18
C ALA A 6 11.94 -1.62 -13.25
N LYS A 7 13.04 -1.24 -13.93
CA LYS A 7 13.64 -2.06 -15.01
C LYS A 7 14.85 -2.90 -14.59
N ALA A 8 15.40 -2.73 -13.38
CA ALA A 8 16.71 -3.30 -13.02
C ALA A 8 16.68 -4.63 -12.26
N CYS A 9 15.71 -5.52 -12.51
CA CYS A 9 15.68 -6.85 -11.86
C CYS A 9 15.44 -8.04 -12.80
N PHE A 10 15.38 -7.85 -14.12
CA PHE A 10 15.23 -8.95 -15.06
C PHE A 10 16.12 -8.74 -16.29
N GLU A 11 17.40 -9.06 -16.15
CA GLU A 11 18.20 -9.53 -17.27
C GLU A 11 18.41 -11.02 -17.09
N THR A 12 17.69 -11.81 -17.88
CA THR A 12 17.98 -13.23 -18.09
C THR A 12 19.23 -13.32 -18.95
N SER A 13 20.32 -13.87 -18.42
CA SER A 13 21.49 -14.20 -19.24
C SER A 13 21.14 -15.41 -20.13
N PRO A 14 21.27 -15.31 -21.46
CA PRO A 14 21.23 -16.48 -22.32
C PRO A 14 22.56 -17.23 -22.13
N HIS A 15 22.52 -18.56 -22.21
CA HIS A 15 23.65 -19.50 -21.99
C HIS A 15 23.74 -20.06 -20.57
N GLY A 16 22.97 -21.13 -20.34
CA GLY A 16 23.00 -21.92 -19.11
C GLY A 16 24.35 -22.60 -18.87
N VAL A 17 25.16 -22.01 -17.99
CA VAL A 17 26.33 -22.66 -17.38
C VAL A 17 26.38 -22.29 -15.90
N THR A 18 26.40 -23.30 -15.02
CA THR A 18 26.57 -23.15 -13.57
C THR A 18 28.05 -23.09 -13.20
N HIS A 19 28.51 -21.97 -12.64
CA HIS A 19 29.79 -21.89 -11.91
C HIS A 19 29.58 -21.28 -10.52
N ARG A 20 30.12 -21.93 -9.48
CA ARG A 20 30.26 -21.36 -8.13
C ARG A 20 31.40 -20.34 -8.13
N ILE A 21 31.14 -19.13 -7.66
CA ILE A 21 32.16 -18.10 -7.38
C ILE A 21 31.95 -17.55 -5.94
N PRO A 22 33.03 -17.23 -5.20
CA PRO A 22 33.08 -17.25 -3.74
C PRO A 22 32.50 -16.01 -3.04
N THR A 23 32.28 -16.16 -1.74
CA THR A 23 31.85 -15.15 -0.76
C THR A 23 32.69 -13.86 -0.84
N ALA A 24 32.08 -12.78 -1.33
CA ALA A 24 32.61 -11.42 -1.23
C ALA A 24 31.84 -10.66 -0.13
N THR A 25 32.60 -10.11 0.82
CA THR A 25 32.12 -9.22 1.89
C THR A 25 31.54 -7.91 1.31
N PRO A 26 30.47 -7.33 1.89
CA PRO A 26 29.88 -6.11 1.33
C PRO A 26 30.72 -4.89 1.68
N ARG A 27 31.23 -4.18 0.66
CA ARG A 27 31.68 -2.80 0.80
C ARG A 27 30.47 -1.90 1.04
N SER A 28 30.57 -1.09 2.08
CA SER A 28 29.59 -0.10 2.51
C SER A 28 29.35 0.98 1.46
N GLY A 29 28.09 1.14 1.04
CA GLY A 29 27.57 2.40 0.51
C GLY A 29 27.33 2.47 -1.01
N CYS A 30 26.22 1.90 -1.50
CA CYS A 30 25.52 2.46 -2.68
C CYS A 30 24.07 2.00 -2.91
N CYS A 31 23.38 1.43 -1.92
CA CYS A 31 21.93 1.15 -2.05
C CYS A 31 21.19 1.54 -0.78
N ARG A 32 20.83 2.82 -0.63
CA ARG A 32 19.73 3.18 0.26
C ARG A 32 18.44 2.75 -0.42
N PHE A 33 18.10 1.47 -0.29
CA PHE A 33 16.77 0.97 -0.63
C PHE A 33 15.74 1.76 0.18
N HIS A 34 14.67 2.19 -0.48
CA HIS A 34 13.52 2.82 0.19
C HIS A 34 13.05 1.93 1.37
N PRO A 35 12.58 2.53 2.48
CA PRO A 35 12.22 1.81 3.71
C PRO A 35 10.99 0.87 3.58
N CYS A 36 10.49 0.63 2.36
CA CYS A 36 9.39 -0.30 2.10
C CYS A 36 9.82 -1.79 2.19
N PHE A 37 11.13 -2.08 2.23
CA PHE A 37 11.65 -3.46 2.12
C PHE A 37 12.41 -3.99 3.33
N THR A 38 12.55 -3.23 4.42
CA THR A 38 13.31 -3.70 5.59
C THR A 38 12.51 -3.52 6.88
N HIS A 39 12.07 -4.67 7.40
CA HIS A 39 11.77 -4.98 8.81
C HIS A 39 10.98 -3.95 9.62
N ASP A 40 9.68 -4.22 9.74
CA ASP A 40 9.01 -4.08 11.03
C ASP A 40 8.21 -5.36 11.32
N LEU A 41 8.89 -6.35 11.91
CA LEU A 41 8.37 -7.70 12.19
C LEU A 41 7.52 -7.79 13.47
N ALA A 42 7.24 -6.67 14.16
CA ALA A 42 6.60 -6.71 15.46
C ALA A 42 5.13 -6.25 15.49
N ARG A 43 4.59 -5.72 14.38
CA ARG A 43 3.15 -5.44 14.26
C ARG A 43 2.58 -6.30 13.14
N ALA A 44 1.94 -7.40 13.54
CA ALA A 44 0.78 -7.84 12.78
C ALA A 44 -0.06 -6.58 12.53
N THR A 45 -0.15 -6.13 11.29
CA THR A 45 -1.33 -6.42 10.50
C THR A 45 -1.40 -5.48 9.29
N HIS A 46 -1.37 -6.03 8.08
CA HIS A 46 -1.93 -5.42 6.87
C HIS A 46 -3.47 -5.25 6.93
N TRP A 47 -4.02 -5.21 8.14
CA TRP A 47 -5.43 -5.19 8.47
C TRP A 47 -5.91 -3.75 8.41
N ILE A 48 -6.98 -3.55 7.65
CA ILE A 48 -7.55 -2.23 7.44
C ILE A 48 -8.85 -2.08 8.22
N LEU A 49 -9.73 -3.07 8.13
CA LEU A 49 -10.99 -3.21 8.88
C LEU A 49 -11.24 -4.69 9.16
N PRO A 50 -12.04 -5.10 10.16
CA PRO A 50 -12.31 -6.51 10.47
C PRO A 50 -12.61 -7.34 9.21
N GLY A 51 -11.80 -8.37 8.93
CA GLY A 51 -11.94 -9.21 7.73
C GLY A 51 -11.44 -8.59 6.41
N LEU A 52 -10.72 -7.46 6.42
CA LEU A 52 -10.21 -6.77 5.22
C LEU A 52 -8.71 -6.47 5.34
N TYR A 53 -7.94 -6.92 4.35
CA TYR A 53 -6.48 -6.83 4.34
C TYR A 53 -5.93 -6.29 3.02
N ILE A 54 -4.77 -5.62 3.06
CA ILE A 54 -4.02 -5.19 1.84
C ILE A 54 -2.62 -5.78 1.80
N GLY A 55 -2.29 -6.54 0.75
CA GLY A 55 -0.99 -7.16 0.58
C GLY A 55 -0.26 -6.83 -0.71
N ASN A 56 1.01 -7.25 -0.77
CA ASN A 56 1.80 -7.38 -1.99
C ASN A 56 1.63 -8.81 -2.59
N PHE A 57 2.30 -9.07 -3.72
CA PHE A 57 2.18 -10.37 -4.40
C PHE A 57 2.73 -11.58 -3.62
N LYS A 58 3.70 -11.37 -2.71
CA LYS A 58 4.24 -12.42 -1.85
C LYS A 58 3.23 -12.77 -0.76
N ASP A 59 2.63 -11.76 -0.14
CA ASP A 59 1.61 -11.95 0.91
C ASP A 59 0.42 -12.78 0.38
N ALA A 60 0.04 -12.58 -0.90
CA ALA A 60 -1.03 -13.34 -1.55
C ALA A 60 -0.71 -14.82 -1.84
N ARG A 61 0.55 -15.25 -1.61
CA ARG A 61 1.00 -16.64 -1.77
C ARG A 61 1.49 -17.26 -0.46
N ASP A 62 1.46 -16.49 0.62
CA ASP A 62 1.90 -16.93 1.94
C ASP A 62 0.76 -17.70 2.61
N ALA A 63 0.78 -19.03 2.47
CA ALA A 63 -0.26 -19.90 3.02
C ALA A 63 -0.40 -19.77 4.55
N GLU A 64 0.69 -19.49 5.27
CA GLU A 64 0.67 -19.32 6.71
C GLU A 64 -0.09 -18.05 7.09
N GLN A 65 0.23 -16.92 6.45
CA GLN A 65 -0.46 -15.65 6.67
C GLN A 65 -1.94 -15.72 6.26
N LEU A 66 -2.24 -16.36 5.12
CA LEU A 66 -3.62 -16.51 4.65
C LEU A 66 -4.44 -17.34 5.63
N SER A 67 -3.91 -18.47 6.09
CA SER A 67 -4.56 -19.33 7.09
C SER A 67 -4.74 -18.62 8.43
N LYS A 68 -3.69 -17.99 8.95
CA LYS A 68 -3.70 -17.25 10.23
C LYS A 68 -4.77 -16.16 10.24
N ASN A 69 -4.96 -15.46 9.12
CA ASN A 69 -5.92 -14.38 8.98
C ASN A 69 -7.29 -14.84 8.43
N LYS A 70 -7.52 -16.15 8.31
CA LYS A 70 -8.76 -16.76 7.79
C LYS A 70 -9.18 -16.16 6.43
N VAL A 71 -8.20 -15.92 5.56
CA VAL A 71 -8.45 -15.39 4.22
C VAL A 71 -9.03 -16.49 3.34
N THR A 72 -10.28 -16.29 2.91
CA THR A 72 -10.97 -17.19 1.97
C THR A 72 -11.22 -16.52 0.61
N HIS A 73 -11.05 -15.18 0.54
CA HIS A 73 -11.25 -14.38 -0.65
C HIS A 73 -10.00 -13.58 -1.00
N ILE A 74 -9.61 -13.59 -2.28
CA ILE A 74 -8.52 -12.77 -2.80
C ILE A 74 -9.01 -11.94 -3.98
N LEU A 75 -8.95 -10.62 -3.82
CA LEU A 75 -9.06 -9.67 -4.93
C LEU A 75 -7.67 -9.34 -5.44
N SER A 76 -7.34 -9.86 -6.62
CA SER A 76 -6.05 -9.69 -7.28
C SER A 76 -6.14 -8.61 -8.37
N VAL A 77 -5.43 -7.50 -8.19
CA VAL A 77 -5.42 -6.38 -9.15
C VAL A 77 -4.01 -6.06 -9.63
N HIS A 78 -3.58 -6.73 -10.70
CA HIS A 78 -2.30 -6.49 -11.38
C HIS A 78 -2.32 -7.02 -12.81
N ASP A 79 -1.29 -6.75 -13.60
CA ASP A 79 -1.21 -6.95 -15.05
C ASP A 79 -1.52 -8.39 -15.52
N SER A 80 -1.30 -9.38 -14.66
CA SER A 80 -1.48 -10.81 -14.95
C SER A 80 -2.28 -11.52 -13.87
N ALA A 81 -3.21 -10.80 -13.22
CA ALA A 81 -4.07 -11.33 -12.17
C ALA A 81 -4.82 -12.57 -12.65
N ARG A 82 -4.69 -13.67 -11.90
CA ARG A 82 -5.32 -14.97 -12.15
C ARG A 82 -5.38 -15.75 -10.85
N PRO A 83 -6.33 -16.70 -10.68
CA PRO A 83 -6.36 -17.57 -9.51
C PRO A 83 -5.05 -18.35 -9.37
N THR A 84 -4.53 -18.47 -8.15
CA THR A 84 -3.25 -19.16 -7.89
C THR A 84 -3.28 -20.21 -6.79
N LEU A 85 -4.30 -20.19 -5.92
CA LEU A 85 -4.42 -21.10 -4.78
C LEU A 85 -5.76 -21.82 -4.83
N GLU A 86 -5.78 -23.08 -4.45
CA GLU A 86 -7.01 -23.84 -4.28
C GLU A 86 -7.75 -23.42 -3.00
N GLY A 87 -9.06 -23.66 -2.94
CA GLY A 87 -9.88 -23.35 -1.75
C GLY A 87 -10.10 -21.86 -1.47
N VAL A 88 -9.60 -20.98 -2.34
CA VAL A 88 -9.76 -19.52 -2.25
C VAL A 88 -10.65 -19.03 -3.39
N LYS A 89 -11.61 -18.16 -3.07
CA LYS A 89 -12.44 -17.48 -4.07
C LYS A 89 -11.71 -16.24 -4.59
N TYR A 90 -11.70 -16.04 -5.90
CA TYR A 90 -10.94 -14.96 -6.54
C TYR A 90 -11.84 -13.98 -7.29
N LEU A 91 -11.49 -12.70 -7.18
CA LEU A 91 -11.81 -11.68 -8.18
C LEU A 91 -10.48 -11.20 -8.79
N CYS A 92 -10.29 -11.42 -10.09
CA CYS A 92 -9.04 -11.07 -10.78
C CYS A 92 -9.29 -9.93 -11.76
N ILE A 93 -8.58 -8.82 -11.57
CA ILE A 93 -8.71 -7.60 -12.36
C ILE A 93 -7.37 -7.28 -13.01
N PRO A 94 -7.19 -7.62 -14.31
CA PRO A 94 -6.02 -7.20 -15.07
C PRO A 94 -5.96 -5.68 -15.19
N ALA A 95 -5.00 -5.07 -14.49
CA ALA A 95 -4.85 -3.61 -14.46
C ALA A 95 -3.40 -3.18 -14.23
N ALA A 96 -2.93 -2.23 -15.04
CA ALA A 96 -1.61 -1.62 -14.88
C ALA A 96 -1.62 -0.56 -13.76
N ASP A 97 -0.46 -0.32 -13.12
CA ASP A 97 -0.30 0.80 -12.18
C ASP A 97 0.06 2.09 -12.93
N SER A 98 -0.86 2.56 -13.76
CA SER A 98 -0.70 3.76 -14.57
C SER A 98 -1.80 4.76 -14.23
N PRO A 99 -1.52 6.08 -14.22
CA PRO A 99 -2.55 7.10 -14.11
C PRO A 99 -3.63 7.03 -15.19
N SER A 100 -3.33 6.42 -16.34
CA SER A 100 -4.28 6.20 -17.44
C SER A 100 -5.18 4.97 -17.28
N GLN A 101 -4.89 4.08 -16.33
CA GLN A 101 -5.71 2.90 -16.08
C GLN A 101 -7.03 3.32 -15.42
N ASN A 102 -8.16 2.90 -15.97
CA ASN A 102 -9.47 3.12 -15.35
C ASN A 102 -9.77 2.02 -14.32
N LEU A 103 -9.74 2.37 -13.03
CA LEU A 103 -10.18 1.48 -11.94
C LEU A 103 -11.60 1.77 -11.47
N THR A 104 -12.14 2.97 -11.72
CA THR A 104 -13.52 3.32 -11.34
C THR A 104 -14.55 2.33 -11.89
N ARG A 105 -14.36 1.85 -13.13
CA ARG A 105 -15.24 0.84 -13.74
C ARG A 105 -15.32 -0.49 -12.97
N HIS A 106 -14.33 -0.75 -12.11
CA HIS A 106 -14.21 -1.96 -11.32
C HIS A 106 -14.66 -1.77 -9.86
N PHE A 107 -15.05 -0.57 -9.45
CA PHE A 107 -15.42 -0.30 -8.05
C PHE A 107 -16.62 -1.13 -7.62
N LYS A 108 -17.67 -1.23 -8.44
CA LYS A 108 -18.90 -1.95 -8.05
C LYS A 108 -18.64 -3.44 -7.77
N GLU A 109 -18.00 -4.15 -8.69
CA GLU A 109 -17.67 -5.57 -8.50
C GLU A 109 -16.68 -5.80 -7.35
N SER A 110 -15.71 -4.89 -7.18
CA SER A 110 -14.73 -4.98 -6.08
C SER A 110 -15.40 -4.79 -4.73
N ILE A 111 -16.28 -3.79 -4.63
CA ILE A 111 -17.02 -3.48 -3.40
C ILE A 111 -17.93 -4.65 -3.04
N GLN A 112 -18.70 -5.16 -4.00
CA GLN A 112 -19.56 -6.32 -3.81
C GLN A 112 -18.77 -7.54 -3.30
N PHE A 113 -17.68 -7.89 -3.98
CA PHE A 113 -16.85 -9.04 -3.60
C PHE A 113 -16.29 -8.93 -2.18
N ILE A 114 -15.80 -7.75 -1.80
CA ILE A 114 -15.31 -7.48 -0.45
C ILE A 114 -16.45 -7.53 0.57
N HIS A 115 -17.59 -6.89 0.26
CA HIS A 115 -18.70 -6.76 1.19
C HIS A 115 -19.32 -8.11 1.53
N GLU A 116 -19.64 -8.92 0.52
CA GLU A 116 -20.22 -10.25 0.70
C GLU A 116 -19.29 -11.17 1.51
N CYS A 117 -17.98 -11.11 1.27
CA CYS A 117 -17.00 -11.84 2.07
C CYS A 117 -17.09 -11.45 3.55
N ARG A 118 -17.09 -10.14 3.83
CA ARG A 118 -17.08 -9.64 5.21
C ARG A 118 -18.39 -9.89 5.94
N LEU A 119 -19.54 -9.83 5.25
CA LEU A 119 -20.84 -10.18 5.82
C LEU A 119 -20.93 -11.65 6.25
N ARG A 120 -20.17 -12.55 5.61
CA ARG A 120 -20.03 -13.95 6.03
C ARG A 120 -19.07 -14.15 7.21
N GLY A 121 -18.46 -13.09 7.74
CA GLY A 121 -17.43 -13.19 8.78
C GLY A 121 -16.11 -13.77 8.28
N GLU A 122 -15.87 -13.73 6.97
CA GLU A 122 -14.67 -14.27 6.32
C GLU A 122 -13.62 -13.18 6.04
N GLY A 123 -12.37 -13.58 5.79
CA GLY A 123 -11.27 -12.68 5.45
C GLY A 123 -11.11 -12.45 3.94
N CYS A 124 -11.02 -11.19 3.52
CA CYS A 124 -10.72 -10.76 2.15
C CYS A 124 -9.35 -10.06 2.08
N LEU A 125 -8.44 -10.59 1.28
CA LEU A 125 -7.18 -9.95 0.93
C LEU A 125 -7.31 -9.24 -0.43
N VAL A 126 -7.04 -7.94 -0.46
CA VAL A 126 -6.93 -7.16 -1.70
C VAL A 126 -5.45 -6.90 -1.98
N HIS A 127 -4.91 -7.43 -3.06
CA HIS A 127 -3.49 -7.29 -3.36
C HIS A 127 -3.22 -6.81 -4.78
N CYS A 128 -2.09 -6.14 -4.95
CA CYS A 128 -1.51 -5.85 -6.25
C CYS A 128 -0.05 -6.35 -6.25
N LEU A 129 0.82 -5.74 -7.07
CA LEU A 129 2.24 -6.08 -7.04
C LEU A 129 2.89 -5.67 -5.72
N ALA A 130 2.82 -4.39 -5.35
CA ALA A 130 3.49 -3.84 -4.15
C ALA A 130 2.55 -3.61 -2.94
N GLY A 131 1.23 -3.70 -3.14
CA GLY A 131 0.25 -3.31 -2.14
C GLY A 131 0.21 -1.79 -1.86
N VAL A 132 0.62 -0.95 -2.81
CA VAL A 132 0.80 0.50 -2.59
C VAL A 132 -0.29 1.34 -3.27
N SER A 133 -0.65 1.01 -4.51
CA SER A 133 -1.47 1.88 -5.37
C SER A 133 -2.79 1.20 -5.79
N ARG A 134 -2.78 0.33 -6.80
CA ARG A 134 -4.00 -0.33 -7.33
C ARG A 134 -4.93 -0.95 -6.28
N SER A 135 -4.39 -1.81 -5.41
CA SER A 135 -5.17 -2.47 -4.35
C SER A 135 -5.67 -1.48 -3.31
N VAL A 136 -4.86 -0.49 -2.94
CA VAL A 136 -5.25 0.59 -2.04
C VAL A 136 -6.42 1.37 -2.63
N THR A 137 -6.40 1.71 -3.91
CA THR A 137 -7.50 2.42 -4.57
C THR A 137 -8.83 1.70 -4.43
N LEU A 138 -8.87 0.37 -4.66
CA LEU A 138 -10.10 -0.41 -4.52
C LEU A 138 -10.59 -0.47 -3.06
N VAL A 139 -9.67 -0.61 -2.10
CA VAL A 139 -10.02 -0.61 -0.67
C VAL A 139 -10.48 0.76 -0.19
N VAL A 140 -9.88 1.86 -0.68
CA VAL A 140 -10.35 3.22 -0.37
C VAL A 140 -11.78 3.42 -0.88
N ALA A 141 -12.08 3.03 -2.12
CA ALA A 141 -13.44 3.10 -2.66
C ALA A 141 -14.44 2.26 -1.83
N TYR A 142 -14.02 1.09 -1.34
CA TYR A 142 -14.82 0.28 -0.42
C TYR A 142 -15.10 1.01 0.90
N ILE A 143 -14.07 1.53 1.57
CA ILE A 143 -14.23 2.26 2.84
C ILE A 143 -15.13 3.49 2.66
N MET A 144 -14.96 4.25 1.59
CA MET A 144 -15.82 5.40 1.27
C MET A 144 -17.29 4.98 1.13
N THR A 145 -17.55 3.76 0.66
CA THR A 145 -18.91 3.25 0.42
C THR A 145 -19.57 2.72 1.69
N VAL A 146 -18.82 2.08 2.60
CA VAL A 146 -19.35 1.55 3.87
C VAL A 146 -19.31 2.55 5.03
N THR A 147 -18.81 3.76 4.78
CA THR A 147 -18.73 4.85 5.75
C THR A 147 -19.24 6.16 5.14
N ASP A 148 -19.24 7.24 5.92
CA ASP A 148 -19.49 8.60 5.46
C ASP A 148 -18.23 9.33 4.94
N PHE A 149 -17.07 8.66 4.93
CA PHE A 149 -15.78 9.29 4.61
C PHE A 149 -15.65 9.73 3.15
N GLY A 150 -14.93 10.83 2.95
CA GLY A 150 -14.30 11.17 1.68
C GLY A 150 -13.04 10.33 1.42
N TRP A 151 -12.48 10.43 0.21
CA TRP A 151 -11.36 9.58 -0.21
C TRP A 151 -10.10 9.80 0.62
N GLU A 152 -9.85 11.03 1.09
CA GLU A 152 -8.68 11.33 1.91
C GLU A 152 -8.76 10.68 3.30
N ASP A 153 -9.91 10.77 3.97
CA ASP A 153 -10.09 10.15 5.28
C ASP A 153 -10.06 8.62 5.16
N ALA A 154 -10.67 8.06 4.12
CA ALA A 154 -10.57 6.64 3.81
C ALA A 154 -9.11 6.22 3.54
N LEU A 155 -8.33 6.99 2.78
CA LEU A 155 -6.90 6.72 2.56
C LEU A 155 -6.08 6.85 3.86
N ARG A 156 -6.40 7.81 4.74
CA ARG A 156 -5.79 7.91 6.06
C ARG A 156 -6.08 6.68 6.93
N THR A 157 -7.31 6.16 6.88
CA THR A 157 -7.66 4.88 7.53
C THR A 157 -6.82 3.73 6.98
N VAL A 158 -6.64 3.64 5.66
CA VAL A 158 -5.75 2.63 5.07
C VAL A 158 -4.30 2.81 5.53
N ARG A 159 -3.78 4.03 5.58
CA ARG A 159 -2.40 4.32 6.00
C ARG A 159 -2.11 3.94 7.44
N ALA A 160 -3.11 3.96 8.33
CA ALA A 160 -2.97 3.49 9.70
C ALA A 160 -2.66 1.99 9.79
N GLY A 161 -3.22 1.17 8.89
CA GLY A 161 -2.91 -0.27 8.79
C GLY A 161 -1.78 -0.60 7.80
N ARG A 162 -1.50 0.29 6.84
CA ARG A 162 -0.47 0.11 5.81
C ARG A 162 0.15 1.45 5.43
N SER A 163 1.18 1.86 6.16
CA SER A 163 1.82 3.19 6.04
C SER A 163 2.35 3.52 4.63
N CYS A 164 2.74 2.51 3.84
CA CYS A 164 3.20 2.69 2.46
C CYS A 164 2.07 2.93 1.45
N ALA A 165 0.80 2.95 1.87
CA ALA A 165 -0.34 3.18 0.99
C ALA A 165 -0.28 4.56 0.31
N ASN A 166 -0.20 4.55 -1.01
CA ASN A 166 -0.06 5.74 -1.84
C ASN A 166 -0.54 5.46 -3.28
N PRO A 167 -1.86 5.60 -3.55
CA PRO A 167 -2.39 5.56 -4.92
C PRO A 167 -1.64 6.52 -5.84
N ASN A 168 -1.40 6.12 -7.09
CA ASN A 168 -0.86 7.04 -8.08
C ASN A 168 -1.83 8.23 -8.31
N LEU A 169 -1.33 9.34 -8.87
CA LEU A 169 -2.11 10.57 -9.03
C LEU A 169 -3.37 10.42 -9.90
N GLY A 170 -3.36 9.52 -10.89
CA GLY A 170 -4.56 9.25 -11.70
C GLY A 170 -5.63 8.53 -10.89
N PHE A 171 -5.24 7.60 -10.02
CA PHE A 171 -6.18 6.94 -9.11
C PHE A 171 -6.69 7.87 -8.01
N GLN A 172 -5.88 8.79 -7.51
CA GLN A 172 -6.36 9.82 -6.57
C GLN A 172 -7.44 10.69 -7.23
N ARG A 173 -7.24 11.12 -8.48
CA ARG A 173 -8.26 11.86 -9.24
C ARG A 173 -9.53 11.03 -9.44
N GLN A 174 -9.41 9.75 -9.78
CA GLN A 174 -10.57 8.86 -9.90
C GLN A 174 -11.33 8.70 -8.58
N LEU A 175 -10.64 8.63 -7.45
CA LEU A 175 -11.27 8.57 -6.12
C LEU A 175 -11.97 9.89 -5.75
N GLN A 176 -11.36 11.02 -6.08
CA GLN A 176 -11.97 12.34 -5.90
C GLN A 176 -13.25 12.47 -6.76
N GLU A 177 -13.18 12.10 -8.05
CA GLU A 177 -14.36 12.11 -8.92
C GLU A 177 -15.45 11.15 -8.42
N PHE A 178 -15.06 10.00 -7.88
CA PHE A 178 -15.98 9.06 -7.25
C PHE A 178 -16.66 9.67 -6.01
N GLU A 179 -15.93 10.37 -5.14
CA GLU A 179 -16.49 11.12 -4.01
C GLU A 179 -17.52 12.16 -4.46
N GLU A 180 -17.16 12.96 -5.47
CA GLU A 180 -17.98 14.08 -5.93
C GLU A 180 -19.27 13.61 -6.63
N ARG A 181 -19.21 12.51 -7.38
CA ARG A 181 -20.26 12.17 -8.36
C ARG A 181 -20.99 10.86 -8.09
N GLN A 182 -20.37 9.89 -7.40
CA GLN A 182 -20.86 8.51 -7.43
C GLN A 182 -21.00 7.86 -6.04
N VAL A 183 -20.20 8.24 -5.04
CA VAL A 183 -20.16 7.54 -3.74
C VAL A 183 -21.53 7.51 -3.05
N ARG A 184 -22.34 8.56 -3.18
CA ARG A 184 -23.71 8.59 -2.62
C ARG A 184 -24.61 7.54 -3.24
N GLN A 185 -24.52 7.35 -4.55
CA GLN A 185 -25.27 6.32 -5.27
C GLN A 185 -24.80 4.92 -4.87
N PHE A 186 -23.49 4.74 -4.64
CA PHE A 186 -22.93 3.48 -4.17
C PHE A 186 -23.35 3.15 -2.73
N ARG A 187 -23.39 4.14 -1.83
CA ARG A 187 -23.92 3.98 -0.46
C ARG A 187 -25.39 3.56 -0.48
N GLN A 188 -26.19 4.23 -1.31
CA GLN A 188 -27.61 3.90 -1.48
C GLN A 188 -27.79 2.50 -2.05
N TRP A 189 -27.07 2.17 -3.13
CA TRP A 189 -27.08 0.82 -3.72
C TRP A 189 -26.71 -0.25 -2.70
N LEU A 190 -25.65 -0.03 -1.91
CA LEU A 190 -25.22 -1.01 -0.90
C LEU A 190 -26.31 -1.23 0.16
N LYS A 191 -26.98 -0.15 0.59
CA LYS A 191 -28.10 -0.23 1.53
C LYS A 191 -29.32 -0.93 0.95
N GLU A 192 -29.63 -0.71 -0.32
CA GLU A 192 -30.74 -1.38 -1.01
C GLU A 192 -30.49 -2.87 -1.20
N GLU A 193 -29.26 -3.25 -1.54
CA GLU A 193 -28.88 -4.63 -1.82
C GLU A 193 -28.72 -5.47 -0.54
N TYR A 194 -28.09 -4.92 0.50
CA TYR A 194 -27.70 -5.68 1.71
C TYR A 194 -28.43 -5.26 2.99
N GLY A 195 -29.23 -4.18 2.96
CA GLY A 195 -29.87 -3.62 4.15
C GLY A 195 -28.90 -2.89 5.08
N GLU A 196 -29.23 -2.85 6.38
CA GLU A 196 -28.34 -2.31 7.40
C GLU A 196 -27.21 -3.32 7.69
N SER A 197 -25.96 -2.90 7.49
CA SER A 197 -24.80 -3.76 7.70
C SER A 197 -24.58 -4.04 9.20
N PRO A 198 -24.42 -5.31 9.62
CA PRO A 198 -24.03 -5.64 11.00
C PRO A 198 -22.57 -5.26 11.31
N LEU A 199 -21.78 -4.92 10.27
CA LEU A 199 -20.39 -4.51 10.41
C LEU A 199 -20.35 -3.06 10.90
N ARG A 200 -19.74 -2.80 12.06
CA ARG A 200 -19.57 -1.47 12.67
C ARG A 200 -18.50 -0.62 11.95
N ASP A 201 -18.45 -0.68 10.61
CA ASP A 201 -17.37 -0.17 9.77
C ASP A 201 -17.09 1.32 9.99
N ALA A 202 -18.14 2.14 10.09
CA ALA A 202 -18.00 3.58 10.29
C ALA A 202 -17.38 3.92 11.66
N GLU A 203 -17.71 3.17 12.71
CA GLU A 203 -17.16 3.39 14.06
C GLU A 203 -15.71 2.92 14.14
N GLU A 204 -15.41 1.74 13.59
CA GLU A 204 -14.04 1.21 13.49
C GLU A 204 -13.14 2.16 12.69
N ALA A 205 -13.61 2.61 11.52
CA ALA A 205 -12.85 3.52 10.67
C ALA A 205 -12.60 4.87 11.36
N ARG A 206 -13.58 5.41 12.10
CA ARG A 206 -13.42 6.64 12.91
C ARG A 206 -12.41 6.45 14.04
N GLY A 207 -12.45 5.31 14.73
CA GLY A 207 -11.49 4.98 15.79
C GLY A 207 -10.05 4.88 15.26
N ILE A 208 -9.86 4.24 14.11
CA ILE A 208 -8.56 4.15 13.42
C ILE A 208 -8.07 5.55 13.01
N LEU A 209 -8.94 6.34 12.37
CA LEU A 209 -8.61 7.68 11.90
C LEU A 209 -8.24 8.64 13.04
N GLY A 210 -8.95 8.57 14.17
CA GLY A 210 -8.66 9.35 15.37
C GLY A 210 -7.24 9.10 15.88
N LYS A 211 -6.89 7.81 16.07
CA LYS A 211 -5.54 7.40 16.50
C LYS A 211 -4.46 7.83 15.51
N TYR A 212 -4.73 7.75 14.21
CA TYR A 212 -3.81 8.19 13.16
C TYR A 212 -3.54 9.71 13.23
N LYS A 213 -4.58 10.52 13.44
CA LYS A 213 -4.47 11.99 13.57
C LYS A 213 -3.72 12.41 14.84
N GLU A 214 -3.89 11.69 15.95
CA GLU A 214 -3.15 11.93 17.19
C GLU A 214 -1.65 11.65 17.04
N GLN A 215 -1.29 10.55 16.36
CA GLN A 215 0.10 10.21 16.08
C GLN A 215 0.76 11.21 15.11
N GLY A 216 0.01 11.74 14.14
CA GLY A 216 0.49 12.78 13.21
C GLY A 216 0.60 14.19 13.80
N ARG A 217 -0.06 14.48 14.94
CA ARG A 217 0.09 15.76 15.68
C ARG A 217 1.31 15.81 16.60
N ALA A 218 2.04 14.70 16.73
CA ALA A 218 3.26 14.65 17.54
C ALA A 218 4.52 15.13 16.80
N GLU A 219 4.43 15.54 15.53
CA GLU A 219 5.54 16.26 14.87
C GLU A 219 5.53 17.74 15.28
N PRO A 220 6.65 18.31 15.77
CA PRO A 220 6.70 19.73 16.09
C PRO A 220 6.54 20.56 14.81
N PRO A 221 5.94 21.77 14.90
CA PRO A 221 5.79 22.64 13.74
C PRO A 221 7.15 22.97 13.12
N PRO A 222 7.26 23.07 11.79
CA PRO A 222 8.48 23.53 11.15
C PRO A 222 8.66 25.02 11.48
N GLY A 223 9.49 25.33 12.48
CA GLY A 223 9.77 26.72 12.86
C GLY A 223 10.24 26.99 14.29
N ALA A 224 10.26 26.02 15.19
CA ALA A 224 10.77 26.22 16.55
C ALA A 224 12.17 25.59 16.72
N GLY A 225 13.14 26.09 15.98
CA GLY A 225 14.55 25.71 16.07
C GLY A 225 15.44 26.92 15.83
N ARG A 226 15.41 27.88 16.76
CA ARG A 226 16.29 29.04 16.79
C ARG A 226 17.71 28.55 17.07
N TRP A 227 18.50 28.24 16.03
CA TRP A 227 19.93 28.05 16.16
C TRP A 227 20.58 29.44 16.29
N GLY A 228 20.65 29.92 17.53
CA GLY A 228 21.52 31.03 17.92
C GLY A 228 22.99 30.60 17.78
N GLY A 229 23.81 31.56 17.36
CA GLY A 229 25.19 31.42 16.91
C GLY A 229 26.11 30.47 17.69
N LEU A 230 26.94 29.76 16.92
CA LEU A 230 28.28 29.36 17.31
C LEU A 230 29.27 29.93 16.27
N PRO A 231 30.45 30.43 16.71
CA PRO A 231 31.37 31.13 15.84
C PRO A 231 32.07 30.17 14.87
N ALA A 232 32.32 30.65 13.65
CA ALA A 232 33.04 29.94 12.61
C ALA A 232 34.46 29.57 13.08
N SER A 233 34.81 28.29 12.97
CA SER A 233 36.19 27.82 13.07
C SER A 233 36.90 28.03 11.72
N PRO A 234 38.18 28.42 11.69
CA PRO A 234 38.90 28.69 10.45
C PRO A 234 39.21 27.38 9.68
N PRO A 235 39.40 27.45 8.35
CA PRO A 235 39.68 26.27 7.53
C PRO A 235 41.10 25.72 7.80
N PRO A 236 41.31 24.39 7.67
CA PRO A 236 42.61 23.79 7.84
C PRO A 236 43.55 24.16 6.68
N ALA A 237 44.81 24.45 7.03
CA ALA A 237 45.89 24.70 6.08
C ALA A 237 46.20 23.44 5.26
N TYR A 238 46.22 23.58 3.93
CA TYR A 238 46.69 22.54 3.02
C TYR A 238 48.21 22.41 3.15
N GLY A 239 48.66 21.27 3.69
CA GLY A 239 50.07 20.85 3.67
C GLY A 239 50.47 20.44 2.26
N SER A 240 51.51 21.09 1.73
CA SER A 240 52.21 20.74 0.50
C SER A 240 52.92 19.40 0.64
N CYS A 241 52.58 18.42 -0.20
CA CYS A 241 53.39 17.22 -0.37
C CYS A 241 54.34 17.45 -1.56
N THR A 242 55.61 17.58 -1.22
CA THR A 242 56.76 17.65 -2.12
C THR A 242 56.97 16.31 -2.84
N THR A 243 57.07 16.35 -4.17
CA THR A 243 57.78 15.33 -4.95
C THR A 243 58.88 16.05 -5.73
N GLU A 244 60.11 15.94 -5.25
CA GLU A 244 61.31 16.15 -6.07
C GLU A 244 61.73 14.83 -6.71
N THR A 245 62.49 14.98 -7.79
CA THR A 245 62.88 14.01 -8.82
C THR A 245 64.13 13.24 -8.44
#